data_AF-A0A8S3GEC4-F1
#
_entry.id   AF-A0A8S3GEC4-F1
#
_cell.length_a   1.000
_cell.length_b   1.000
_cell.length_c   1.000
_cell.angle_alpha   90.00
_cell.angle_beta   90.00
_cell.angle_gamma   90.00
#
_symmetry.space_group_name_H-M   'P 1'
#
loop_
_entity.id
_entity.type
_entity.pdbx_description
1 polymer ?
#
loop_
_entity_poly.entity_id
_entity_poly.type
_entity_poly.pdbx_seq_one_letter_code
_entity_poly.pdbx_strand_id
1 'polypeptide(L)'
;AQSFSTKSQITNKDDILNWSQDTINKYYDYCLKQGVIPTLDLENVSLELAGPKDAVHEAEKYFLELNNETLKEAHIHSVARGVVWSVEQSPSTDIWEQYSFKLNGMIEDAFLKKHLHLDFQNDTDEKCRIVFSSMEQHRG
;
A
#
# COMPACT_ATOMS: atom_id res chain seq x y z
N ALA A 1 -22.26 3.59 27.32
CA ALA A 1 -22.06 4.21 26.00
C ALA A 1 -22.58 3.25 24.94
N GLN A 2 -23.32 3.71 23.93
CA GLN A 2 -23.66 2.86 22.78
C GLN A 2 -22.38 2.54 22.01
N SER A 3 -22.09 1.25 21.85
CA SER A 3 -21.00 0.76 21.02
C SER A 3 -21.33 1.04 19.55
N PHE A 4 -20.46 1.76 18.85
CA PHE A 4 -20.54 1.98 17.41
C PHE A 4 -19.67 0.92 16.72
N SER A 5 -20.17 0.36 15.62
CA SER A 5 -19.42 -0.62 14.83
C SER A 5 -19.44 -0.25 13.34
N THR A 6 -18.29 -0.36 12.68
CA THR A 6 -18.16 -0.26 11.23
C THR A 6 -17.61 -1.55 10.66
N LYS A 7 -18.03 -1.89 9.44
CA LYS A 7 -17.43 -2.96 8.65
C LYS A 7 -17.16 -2.43 7.26
N SER A 8 -15.90 -2.48 6.87
CA SER A 8 -15.40 -1.88 5.64
C SER A 8 -14.68 -2.93 4.80
N GLN A 9 -14.99 -2.97 3.50
CA GLN A 9 -14.18 -3.69 2.52
C GLN A 9 -12.87 -2.93 2.33
N ILE A 10 -11.75 -3.64 2.42
CA ILE A 10 -10.45 -3.06 2.13
C ILE A 10 -10.27 -3.08 0.61
N THR A 11 -10.23 -1.90 0.01
CA THR A 11 -10.16 -1.73 -1.44
C THR A 11 -8.79 -2.09 -2.02
N ASN A 12 -7.71 -1.96 -1.23
CA ASN A 12 -6.35 -2.37 -1.61
C ASN A 12 -5.97 -3.69 -0.92
N LYS A 13 -6.44 -4.81 -1.51
CA LYS A 13 -6.24 -6.15 -0.94
C LYS A 13 -4.78 -6.54 -0.83
N ASP A 14 -3.97 -6.21 -1.83
CA ASP A 14 -2.56 -6.57 -1.88
C ASP A 14 -1.74 -5.89 -0.79
N ASP A 15 -2.11 -4.68 -0.37
CA ASP A 15 -1.34 -3.95 0.65
C ASP A 15 -1.43 -4.65 2.02
N ILE A 16 -2.62 -5.11 2.40
CA ILE A 16 -2.84 -5.75 3.71
C ILE A 16 -2.38 -7.20 3.77
N LEU A 17 -2.47 -7.93 2.67
CA LEU A 17 -1.90 -9.27 2.59
C LEU A 17 -0.37 -9.24 2.71
N ASN A 18 0.24 -8.08 2.47
CA ASN A 18 1.67 -7.86 2.58
C ASN A 18 2.11 -7.17 3.88
N TRP A 19 1.19 -6.86 4.80
CA TRP A 19 1.57 -6.28 6.09
C TRP A 19 2.44 -7.25 6.87
N SER A 20 3.54 -6.71 7.43
CA SER A 20 4.33 -7.45 8.40
C SER A 20 3.52 -7.70 9.67
N GLN A 21 3.89 -8.73 10.44
CA GLN A 21 3.28 -8.97 11.74
C GLN A 21 3.45 -7.76 12.68
N ASP A 22 4.55 -7.01 12.56
CA ASP A 22 4.80 -5.80 13.34
C ASP A 22 3.83 -4.66 12.96
N THR A 23 3.53 -4.50 11.67
CA THR A 23 2.54 -3.53 11.18
C THR A 23 1.15 -3.87 11.71
N ILE A 24 0.77 -5.15 11.67
CA ILE A 24 -0.49 -5.65 12.23
C ILE A 24 -0.54 -5.36 13.74
N ASN A 25 0.52 -5.71 14.48
CA ASN A 25 0.58 -5.48 15.92
C ASN A 25 0.50 -3.98 16.27
N LYS A 26 1.20 -3.12 15.54
CA LYS A 26 1.17 -1.65 15.71
C LYS A 26 -0.24 -1.10 15.52
N TYR A 27 -0.98 -1.60 14.53
CA TYR A 27 -2.38 -1.23 14.32
C TYR A 27 -3.27 -1.69 15.48
N TYR A 28 -3.17 -2.95 15.88
CA TYR A 28 -3.95 -3.52 16.98
C TYR A 28 -3.68 -2.79 18.30
N ASP A 29 -2.42 -2.50 18.62
CA ASP A 29 -2.03 -1.73 19.81
C ASP A 29 -2.62 -0.32 19.81
N TYR A 30 -2.65 0.35 18.65
CA TYR A 30 -3.28 1.66 18.52
C TYR A 30 -4.79 1.57 18.81
N CYS A 31 -5.50 0.64 18.16
CA CYS A 31 -6.94 0.47 18.37
C CYS A 31 -7.28 0.19 19.84
N LEU A 32 -6.54 -0.72 20.48
CA LEU A 32 -6.77 -1.06 21.89
C LEU A 32 -6.53 0.14 22.81
N LYS A 33 -5.51 0.98 22.56
CA LYS A 33 -5.28 2.23 23.30
C LYS A 33 -6.43 3.24 23.15
N GLN A 34 -7.11 3.24 22.01
CA GLN A 34 -8.29 4.07 21.75
C GLN A 34 -9.60 3.44 22.28
N GLY A 35 -9.55 2.24 22.87
CA GLY A 35 -10.74 1.51 23.31
C GLY A 35 -11.57 0.95 22.15
N VAL A 36 -10.92 0.67 21.02
CA VAL A 36 -11.51 0.08 19.82
C VAL A 36 -11.04 -1.37 19.68
N ILE A 37 -11.96 -2.26 19.33
CA ILE A 37 -11.68 -3.67 19.03
C ILE A 37 -11.65 -3.82 17.50
N PRO A 38 -10.47 -4.01 16.90
CA PRO A 38 -10.36 -4.31 15.47
C PRO A 38 -10.49 -5.81 15.22
N THR A 39 -11.22 -6.17 14.17
CA THR A 39 -11.28 -7.53 13.62
C THR A 39 -10.85 -7.44 12.16
N LEU A 40 -9.64 -7.89 11.88
CA LEU A 40 -9.11 -7.97 10.53
C LEU A 40 -9.35 -9.37 9.97
N ASP A 41 -10.20 -9.47 8.95
CA ASP A 41 -10.46 -10.70 8.21
C ASP A 41 -9.64 -10.67 6.92
N LEU A 42 -8.49 -11.33 6.95
CA LEU A 42 -7.56 -11.39 5.81
C LEU A 42 -8.07 -12.26 4.67
N GLU A 43 -8.92 -13.26 4.95
CA GLU A 43 -9.49 -14.14 3.92
C GLU A 43 -10.50 -13.38 3.05
N ASN A 44 -11.36 -12.58 3.70
CA ASN A 44 -12.37 -11.77 3.01
C ASN A 44 -11.91 -10.33 2.72
N VAL A 45 -10.69 -9.99 3.17
CA VAL A 45 -10.07 -8.66 3.10
C VAL A 45 -11.03 -7.58 3.60
N SER A 46 -11.48 -7.74 4.84
CA SER A 46 -12.36 -6.79 5.50
C SER A 46 -11.85 -6.40 6.89
N LEU A 47 -12.16 -5.16 7.27
CA LEU A 47 -11.89 -4.63 8.60
C LEU A 47 -13.23 -4.34 9.28
N GLU A 48 -13.38 -4.85 10.49
CA GLU A 48 -14.48 -4.46 11.39
C GLU A 48 -13.90 -3.77 12.63
N LEU A 49 -14.51 -2.66 13.05
CA LEU A 49 -14.10 -1.89 14.22
C LEU A 49 -15.29 -1.70 15.14
N ALA A 50 -15.13 -1.97 16.43
CA ALA A 50 -16.16 -1.75 17.44
C ALA A 50 -15.61 -0.92 18.61
N GLY A 51 -16.31 0.15 18.98
CA GLY A 51 -15.87 1.02 20.09
C GLY A 51 -16.66 2.33 20.18
N PRO A 52 -16.13 3.33 20.91
CA PRO A 52 -16.65 4.69 20.88
C PRO A 52 -16.58 5.27 19.47
N LYS A 53 -17.64 5.95 19.02
CA LYS A 53 -17.77 6.44 17.63
C LYS A 53 -16.56 7.26 17.16
N ASP A 54 -16.10 8.23 17.95
CA ASP A 54 -14.97 9.08 17.55
C ASP A 54 -13.66 8.29 17.50
N ALA A 55 -13.46 7.36 18.43
CA ALA A 55 -12.30 6.49 18.46
C ALA A 55 -12.26 5.53 17.26
N VAL A 56 -13.43 5.03 16.83
CA VAL A 56 -13.56 4.20 15.62
C VAL A 56 -13.14 4.99 14.37
N HIS A 57 -13.59 6.24 14.21
CA HIS A 57 -13.17 7.07 13.08
C HIS A 57 -11.65 7.36 13.08
N GLU A 58 -11.06 7.63 14.25
CA GLU A 58 -9.60 7.82 14.37
C GLU A 58 -8.83 6.53 14.07
N ALA A 59 -9.37 5.36 14.44
CA ALA A 59 -8.80 4.06 14.09
C ALA A 59 -8.89 3.77 12.57
N GLU A 60 -9.99 4.15 11.91
CA GLU A 60 -10.11 4.07 10.45
C GLU A 60 -9.10 4.98 9.74
N LYS A 61 -8.91 6.20 10.23
CA LYS A 61 -7.92 7.12 9.68
C LYS A 61 -6.50 6.58 9.84
N TYR A 62 -6.15 6.09 11.03
CA TYR A 62 -4.83 5.51 11.29
C TYR A 62 -4.55 4.26 10.45
N PHE A 63 -5.59 3.44 10.20
CA PHE A 63 -5.51 2.30 9.29
C PHE A 63 -5.13 2.73 7.87
N LEU A 64 -5.76 3.79 7.35
CA LEU A 64 -5.43 4.36 6.04
C LEU A 64 -4.01 4.95 6.00
N GLU A 65 -3.56 5.55 7.10
CA GLU A 65 -2.19 6.08 7.23
C GLU A 65 -1.14 4.96 7.19
N LEU A 66 -1.33 3.88 7.95
CA LEU A 66 -0.42 2.72 7.91
C LEU A 66 -0.36 2.05 6.54
N ASN A 67 -1.50 1.98 5.85
CA ASN A 67 -1.52 1.45 4.48
C ASN A 67 -0.68 2.30 3.52
N ASN A 68 -0.62 3.62 3.74
CA ASN A 68 0.25 4.52 2.98
C ASN A 68 1.71 4.51 3.47
N GLU A 69 1.98 4.31 4.76
CA GLU A 69 3.35 4.25 5.33
C GLU A 69 4.12 3.00 4.89
N THR A 70 3.44 1.86 4.69
CA THR A 70 4.10 0.62 4.25
C THR A 70 4.75 0.80 2.86
N LEU A 71 4.08 1.54 1.96
CA LEU A 71 4.64 1.95 0.66
C LEU A 71 5.80 2.95 0.81
N LYS A 72 5.77 3.76 1.86
CA LYS A 72 6.81 4.75 2.18
C LYS A 72 8.08 4.10 2.73
N GLU A 73 7.98 3.08 3.55
CA GLU A 73 9.14 2.31 4.05
C GLU A 73 9.83 1.53 2.93
N ALA A 74 9.08 0.87 2.04
CA ALA A 74 9.64 0.19 0.88
C ALA A 74 10.46 1.16 -0.01
N HIS A 75 9.93 2.36 -0.24
CA HIS A 75 10.66 3.41 -0.96
C HIS A 75 11.92 3.87 -0.22
N ILE A 76 11.84 4.16 1.09
CA ILE A 76 13.00 4.60 1.88
C ILE A 76 14.10 3.53 1.87
N HIS A 77 13.74 2.25 1.97
CA HIS A 77 14.69 1.14 1.85
C HIS A 77 15.29 0.99 0.45
N SER A 78 14.54 1.29 -0.61
CA SER A 78 15.05 1.35 -1.99
C SER A 78 16.10 2.45 -2.14
N VAL A 79 15.76 3.67 -1.72
CA VAL A 79 16.65 4.85 -1.79
C VAL A 79 17.89 4.66 -0.93
N ALA A 80 17.76 4.09 0.27
CA ALA A 80 18.90 3.78 1.14
C ALA A 80 19.88 2.76 0.52
N ARG A 81 19.41 1.94 -0.43
CA ARG A 81 20.23 1.01 -1.23
C ARG A 81 20.71 1.62 -2.56
N GLY A 82 20.35 2.87 -2.85
CA GLY A 82 20.70 3.56 -4.09
C GLY A 82 19.88 3.10 -5.31
N VAL A 83 18.72 2.49 -5.11
CA VAL A 83 17.84 2.02 -6.20
C VAL A 83 16.74 3.03 -6.47
N VAL A 84 16.68 3.51 -7.72
CA VAL A 84 15.64 4.42 -8.22
C VAL A 84 15.08 3.86 -9.53
N TRP A 85 13.79 3.56 -9.54
CA TRP A 85 13.05 3.12 -10.71
C TRP A 85 12.64 4.33 -11.56
N SER A 86 12.90 4.22 -12.85
CA SER A 86 12.58 5.25 -13.85
C SER A 86 11.96 4.60 -15.09
N VAL A 87 11.20 5.38 -15.84
CA VAL A 87 10.59 4.98 -17.10
C VAL A 87 11.14 5.84 -18.23
N GLU A 88 11.45 5.20 -19.35
CA GLU A 88 11.80 5.92 -20.57
C GLU A 88 10.52 6.53 -21.18
N GLN A 89 10.53 7.85 -21.45
CA GLN A 89 9.37 8.53 -22.03
C GLN A 89 9.11 8.06 -23.46
N SER A 90 10.17 7.80 -24.24
CA SER A 90 10.12 7.28 -25.59
C SER A 90 11.46 6.65 -25.95
N PRO A 91 11.50 5.52 -26.69
CA PRO A 91 12.74 4.86 -27.13
C PRO A 91 13.68 5.75 -27.97
N SER A 92 13.20 6.90 -28.42
CA SER A 92 13.92 7.83 -29.29
C SER A 92 14.43 9.08 -28.58
N THR A 93 14.08 9.30 -27.31
CA THR A 93 14.38 10.56 -26.62
C THR A 93 15.53 10.46 -25.62
N ASP A 94 15.91 9.26 -25.17
CA ASP A 94 16.86 9.05 -24.06
C ASP A 94 16.47 9.85 -22.80
N ILE A 95 15.18 10.18 -22.67
CA ILE A 95 14.63 10.91 -21.54
C ILE A 95 14.03 9.88 -20.59
N TRP A 96 14.62 9.82 -19.40
CA TRP A 96 14.17 9.00 -18.29
C TRP A 96 13.46 9.86 -17.25
N GLU A 97 12.25 9.45 -16.91
CA GLU A 97 11.45 10.08 -15.87
C GLU A 97 11.38 9.15 -14.66
N GLN A 98 11.66 9.70 -13.47
CA GLN A 98 11.55 8.91 -12.25
C GLN A 98 10.08 8.69 -11.92
N TYR A 99 9.73 7.48 -11.53
CA TYR A 99 8.41 7.24 -10.97
C TYR A 99 8.20 8.05 -9.70
N SER A 100 6.94 8.37 -9.39
CA SER A 100 6.58 9.01 -8.13
C SER A 100 7.12 8.19 -6.95
N PHE A 101 7.34 8.87 -5.82
CA PHE A 101 7.84 8.23 -4.60
C PHE A 101 7.06 6.95 -4.25
N LYS A 102 5.73 7.04 -4.27
CA LYS A 102 4.83 5.91 -3.97
C LYS A 102 5.06 4.74 -4.93
N LEU A 103 5.10 5.03 -6.22
CA LEU A 103 5.20 4.00 -7.25
C LEU A 103 6.60 3.35 -7.27
N ASN A 104 7.66 4.12 -7.01
CA ASN A 104 9.01 3.57 -6.78
C ASN A 104 9.03 2.50 -5.67
N GLY A 105 8.34 2.75 -4.55
CA GLY A 105 8.24 1.78 -3.45
C GLY A 105 7.45 0.52 -3.84
N MET A 106 6.34 0.68 -4.56
CA MET A 106 5.53 -0.45 -5.06
C MET A 106 6.30 -1.34 -6.04
N ILE A 107 7.03 -0.73 -6.96
CA ILE A 107 7.84 -1.45 -7.97
C ILE A 107 8.94 -2.25 -7.28
N GLU A 108 9.69 -1.63 -6.36
CA GLU A 108 10.76 -2.30 -5.65
C GLU A 108 10.25 -3.47 -4.78
N ASP A 109 9.16 -3.29 -4.04
CA ASP A 109 8.58 -4.36 -3.22
C ASP A 109 8.16 -5.57 -4.06
N ALA A 110 7.42 -5.32 -5.15
CA ALA A 110 6.99 -6.37 -6.08
C ALA A 110 8.18 -7.08 -6.74
N PHE A 111 9.23 -6.33 -7.10
CA PHE A 111 10.46 -6.88 -7.66
C PHE A 111 11.18 -7.81 -6.67
N LEU A 112 11.39 -7.37 -5.43
CA LEU A 112 12.07 -8.16 -4.39
C LEU A 112 11.29 -9.43 -4.01
N LYS A 113 9.96 -9.35 -4.04
CA LYS A 113 9.07 -10.51 -3.83
C LYS A 113 8.97 -11.43 -5.05
N LYS A 114 9.71 -11.14 -6.13
CA LYS A 114 9.77 -11.92 -7.37
C LYS A 114 8.40 -12.04 -8.04
N HIS A 115 7.58 -11.01 -7.97
CA HIS A 115 6.37 -10.94 -8.77
C HIS A 115 6.74 -10.92 -10.26
N LEU A 116 5.84 -11.41 -11.11
CA LEU A 116 6.04 -11.39 -12.57
C LEU A 116 5.74 -10.01 -13.16
N HIS A 117 4.76 -9.32 -12.59
CA HIS A 117 4.33 -7.99 -13.00
C HIS A 117 3.75 -7.19 -11.83
N LEU A 118 3.61 -5.89 -12.04
CA LEU A 118 2.89 -4.96 -11.17
C LEU A 118 1.88 -4.18 -12.00
N ASP A 119 0.61 -4.23 -11.61
CA ASP A 119 -0.45 -3.40 -12.19
C ASP A 119 -0.70 -2.15 -11.32
N PHE A 120 -0.82 -0.99 -11.94
CA PHE A 120 -1.09 0.29 -11.24
C PHE A 120 -1.83 1.28 -12.14
N GLN A 121 -2.37 2.35 -11.55
CA GLN A 121 -2.84 3.53 -12.28
C GLN A 121 -1.84 4.67 -12.13
N ASN A 122 -1.50 5.33 -13.23
CA ASN A 122 -0.60 6.48 -13.21
C ASN A 122 -1.34 7.78 -12.83
N ASP A 123 -0.62 8.90 -12.76
CA ASP A 123 -1.18 10.20 -12.36
C ASP A 123 -2.21 10.76 -13.36
N THR A 124 -2.33 10.16 -14.55
CA THR A 124 -3.36 10.46 -15.56
C THR A 124 -4.53 9.47 -15.55
N ASP A 125 -4.62 8.63 -14.51
CA ASP A 125 -5.67 7.61 -14.31
C ASP A 125 -5.65 6.46 -15.35
N GLU A 126 -4.57 6.38 -16.13
CA GLU A 126 -4.32 5.35 -17.14
C GLU A 126 -3.78 4.07 -16.47
N LYS A 127 -4.32 2.92 -16.88
CA LYS A 127 -3.89 1.62 -16.38
C LYS A 127 -2.54 1.25 -17.00
N CYS A 128 -1.59 0.96 -16.13
CA CYS A 128 -0.22 0.60 -16.50
C CYS A 128 0.15 -0.75 -15.90
N ARG A 129 1.03 -1.47 -16.59
CA ARG A 129 1.63 -2.73 -16.14
C ARG A 129 3.13 -2.69 -16.32
N ILE A 130 3.90 -2.98 -15.28
CA ILE A 130 5.34 -3.27 -15.39
C ILE A 130 5.54 -4.77 -15.44
N VAL A 131 6.30 -5.26 -16.43
CA VAL A 131 6.69 -6.67 -16.55
C VAL A 131 8.16 -6.81 -16.19
N PHE A 132 8.45 -7.44 -15.05
CA PHE A 132 9.80 -7.46 -14.49
C PHE A 132 10.80 -8.31 -15.28
N SER A 133 10.33 -9.29 -16.05
CA SER A 133 11.20 -10.12 -16.90
C SER A 133 11.73 -9.38 -18.12
N SER A 134 10.97 -8.42 -18.66
CA SER A 134 11.37 -7.60 -19.81
C SER A 134 11.83 -6.19 -19.41
N MET A 135 11.56 -5.77 -18.17
CA MET A 135 11.78 -4.41 -17.68
C MET A 135 11.01 -3.36 -18.50
N GLU A 136 9.84 -3.75 -19.03
CA GLU A 136 8.99 -2.89 -19.85
C GLU A 136 7.73 -2.47 -19.08
N GLN A 137 7.28 -1.23 -19.33
CA GLN A 137 5.95 -0.76 -18.94
C GLN A 137 5.02 -0.78 -20.16
N HIS A 138 3.86 -1.42 -20.01
CA HIS A 138 2.76 -1.36 -20.97
C HIS A 138 1.67 -0.42 -20.44
N ARG A 139 1.08 0.36 -21.35
CA ARG A 139 -0.06 1.24 -21.07
C ARG A 139 -1.31 0.67 -21.75
N GLY A 140 -2.43 0.67 -21.04
CA GLY A 140 -3.70 0.06 -21.44
C GLY A 140 -4.70 1.03 -22.04
#